data_AF-A0A6H5IRY9-F1
#
_entry.id   AF-A0A6H5IRY9-F1
#
_cell.length_a   1.000
_cell.length_b   1.000
_cell.length_c   1.000
_cell.angle_alpha   90.00
_cell.angle_beta   90.00
_cell.angle_gamma   90.00
#
_symmetry.space_group_name_H-M   'P 1'
#
loop_
_entity.id
_entity.type
_entity.pdbx_description
1 polymer ?
#
loop_
_entity_poly.entity_id
_entity_poly.type
_entity_poly.pdbx_seq_one_letter_code
_entity_poly.pdbx_strand_id
1 'polypeptide(L)'
;METQAYIRQAEAVHLRACLGVISGRPDVSYDATFVIAGVPSLALLADDRARIYQHRPEDVKEEERRETLNRWQDRWDRAPKGRWTHRPKHGPNITEWVERGHGEVDYHLTQLLSGHGYFKSHSQRHNNTLSALCPACPITVEDAEHVFFRCPRFHEERERLQQDL
;
A
#
# COMPACT_ATOMS: atom_id res chain seq x y z
N MET A 1 -8.23 27.95 -10.28
CA MET A 1 -7.32 27.03 -11.00
C MET A 1 -5.98 26.89 -10.31
N GLU A 2 -5.34 27.98 -9.88
CA GLU A 2 -4.02 27.94 -9.20
C GLU A 2 -4.03 27.12 -7.89
N THR A 3 -5.03 27.31 -7.03
CA THR A 3 -5.14 26.58 -5.75
C THR A 3 -5.16 25.06 -5.91
N GLN A 4 -5.82 24.56 -6.95
CA GLN A 4 -5.92 23.12 -7.21
C GLN A 4 -4.62 22.55 -7.79
N ALA A 5 -3.84 23.36 -8.50
CA ALA A 5 -2.50 22.99 -8.96
C ALA A 5 -1.52 22.88 -7.78
N TYR A 6 -1.55 23.83 -6.84
CA TYR A 6 -0.72 23.79 -5.63
C TYR A 6 -1.01 22.56 -4.76
N ILE A 7 -2.29 22.21 -4.55
CA ILE A 7 -2.68 21.02 -3.77
C ILE A 7 -2.11 19.76 -4.42
N ARG A 8 -2.25 19.62 -5.76
CA ARG A 8 -1.69 18.46 -6.48
C ARG A 8 -0.17 18.37 -6.35
N GLN A 9 0.53 19.50 -6.40
CA GLN A 9 1.98 19.53 -6.25
C GLN A 9 2.41 19.12 -4.84
N ALA A 10 1.72 19.62 -3.81
CA ALA A 10 1.98 19.24 -2.42
C ALA A 10 1.69 17.75 -2.18
N GLU A 11 0.60 17.22 -2.72
CA GLU A 11 0.27 15.80 -2.63
C GLU A 11 1.29 14.92 -3.36
N ALA A 12 1.83 15.37 -4.48
CA ALA A 12 2.91 14.67 -5.18
C ALA A 12 4.23 14.63 -4.37
N VAL A 13 4.55 15.69 -3.61
CA VAL A 13 5.70 15.69 -2.70
C VAL A 13 5.45 14.73 -1.54
N HIS A 14 4.26 14.78 -0.92
CA HIS A 14 3.85 13.87 0.14
C HIS A 14 3.93 12.40 -0.30
N LEU A 15 3.44 12.11 -1.50
CA LEU A 15 3.53 10.78 -2.11
C LEU A 15 4.99 10.30 -2.24
N ARG A 16 5.90 11.17 -2.69
CA ARG A 16 7.33 10.79 -2.82
C ARG A 16 7.96 10.48 -1.47
N ALA A 17 7.60 11.22 -0.42
CA ALA A 17 8.05 10.90 0.94
C ALA A 17 7.53 9.51 1.36
N CYS A 18 6.25 9.22 1.13
CA CYS A 18 5.67 7.91 1.44
C CYS A 18 6.30 6.77 0.64
N LEU A 19 6.61 6.99 -0.66
CA LEU A 19 7.36 6.04 -1.47
C LEU A 19 8.74 5.76 -0.88
N GLY A 20 9.43 6.78 -0.35
CA GLY A 20 10.70 6.64 0.34
C GLY A 20 10.59 5.76 1.60
N VAL A 21 9.56 6.00 2.42
CA VAL A 21 9.30 5.20 3.64
C VAL A 21 9.16 3.72 3.31
N ILE A 22 8.43 3.39 2.26
CA ILE A 22 8.17 1.99 1.88
C ILE A 22 9.24 1.43 0.92
N SER A 23 10.26 2.20 0.56
CA SER A 23 11.19 1.86 -0.53
C SER A 23 10.48 1.45 -1.83
N GLY A 24 9.34 2.08 -2.11
CA GLY A 24 8.41 1.70 -3.16
C GLY A 24 8.79 2.28 -4.51
N ARG A 25 8.36 1.60 -5.58
CA ARG A 25 8.55 2.11 -6.94
C ARG A 25 7.53 3.19 -7.31
N PRO A 26 7.88 4.13 -8.20
CA PRO A 26 6.97 5.22 -8.60
C PRO A 26 5.68 4.77 -9.32
N ASP A 27 5.64 3.54 -9.84
CA ASP A 27 4.49 2.97 -10.55
C ASP A 27 3.41 2.39 -9.61
N VAL A 28 3.69 2.33 -8.30
CA VAL A 28 2.68 1.96 -7.29
C VAL A 28 1.58 3.03 -7.24
N SER A 29 0.33 2.60 -7.19
CA SER A 29 -0.81 3.53 -7.11
C SER A 29 -0.78 4.37 -5.83
N TYR A 30 -1.21 5.63 -5.92
CA TYR A 30 -1.14 6.58 -4.80
C TYR A 30 -1.84 6.06 -3.54
N ASP A 31 -3.06 5.53 -3.69
CA ASP A 31 -3.82 5.00 -2.55
C ASP A 31 -3.06 3.84 -1.88
N ALA A 32 -2.55 2.88 -2.66
CA ALA A 32 -1.75 1.78 -2.12
C ALA A 32 -0.46 2.26 -1.44
N THR A 33 0.22 3.28 -1.97
CA THR A 33 1.40 3.87 -1.33
C THR A 33 1.08 4.41 0.06
N PHE A 34 -0.02 5.17 0.19
CA PHE A 34 -0.45 5.71 1.48
C PHE A 34 -0.81 4.60 2.46
N VAL A 35 -1.54 3.58 2.00
CA VAL A 35 -1.90 2.43 2.84
C VAL A 35 -0.65 1.70 3.31
N ILE A 36 0.25 1.30 2.40
CA ILE A 36 1.47 0.56 2.76
C ILE A 36 2.34 1.38 3.70
N ALA A 37 2.48 2.69 3.46
CA ALA A 37 3.25 3.59 4.32
C ALA A 37 2.62 3.78 5.71
N GLY A 38 1.33 3.45 5.89
CA GLY A 38 0.60 3.76 7.12
C GLY A 38 0.40 5.26 7.32
N VAL A 39 0.42 6.04 6.24
CA VAL A 39 0.31 7.51 6.28
C VAL A 39 -0.85 7.95 5.39
N PRO A 40 -1.88 8.62 5.93
CA PRO A 40 -3.00 9.09 5.12
C PRO A 40 -2.58 10.14 4.10
N SER A 41 -3.39 10.31 3.04
CA SER A 41 -3.14 11.33 2.02
C SER A 41 -3.10 12.74 2.64
N LEU A 42 -2.35 13.65 2.02
CA LEU A 42 -2.23 15.03 2.50
C LEU A 42 -3.60 15.73 2.59
N ALA A 43 -4.51 15.43 1.67
CA ALA A 43 -5.88 15.95 1.70
C ALA A 43 -6.65 15.51 2.96
N LEU A 44 -6.50 14.25 3.39
CA LEU A 44 -7.12 13.74 4.62
C LEU A 44 -6.50 14.38 5.86
N LEU A 45 -5.17 14.57 5.89
CA LEU A 45 -4.48 15.27 6.98
C LEU A 45 -4.89 16.74 7.08
N ALA A 46 -5.10 17.42 5.95
CA ALA A 46 -5.57 18.80 5.92
C ALA A 46 -7.02 18.91 6.44
N ASP A 47 -7.89 17.97 6.05
CA ASP A 47 -9.28 17.88 6.52
C ASP A 47 -9.33 17.62 8.04
N ASP A 48 -8.53 16.66 8.54
CA ASP A 48 -8.34 16.40 9.97
C ASP A 48 -7.94 17.68 10.73
N ARG A 49 -6.93 18.39 10.23
CA ARG A 49 -6.45 19.62 10.87
C ARG A 49 -7.50 20.73 10.86
N ALA A 50 -8.29 20.83 9.80
CA ALA A 50 -9.37 21.81 9.70
C ALA A 50 -10.48 21.53 10.72
N ARG A 51 -10.87 20.26 10.90
CA ARG A 51 -11.88 19.87 11.90
C ARG A 51 -11.38 20.11 13.33
N ILE A 52 -10.13 19.74 13.64
CA ILE A 52 -9.51 20.03 14.94
C ILE A 52 -9.50 21.54 15.23
N TYR A 53 -9.26 22.39 14.23
CA TYR A 53 -9.27 23.85 14.41
C TYR A 53 -10.68 24.42 14.69
N GLN A 54 -11.73 23.80 14.15
CA GLN A 54 -13.12 24.20 14.40
C GLN A 54 -13.60 23.82 15.81
N HIS A 55 -12.93 22.88 16.46
CA HIS A 55 -13.22 22.39 17.80
C HIS A 55 -12.15 22.82 18.82
N ARG A 56 -12.36 22.59 20.12
CA ARG A 56 -11.30 22.77 21.12
C ARG A 56 -10.34 21.57 21.05
N PRO A 57 -9.03 21.78 20.79
CA PRO A 57 -8.13 20.72 20.34
C PRO A 57 -7.84 19.60 21.36
N GLU A 58 -8.07 19.83 22.65
CA GLU A 58 -7.70 18.87 23.70
C GLU A 58 -8.76 17.78 23.92
N ASP A 59 -10.04 18.09 23.68
CA ASP A 59 -11.16 17.20 24.01
C ASP A 59 -11.58 16.27 22.85
N VAL A 60 -11.22 16.59 21.60
CA VAL A 60 -11.72 15.89 20.39
C VAL A 60 -10.65 15.18 19.57
N LYS A 61 -9.37 15.25 19.95
CA LYS A 61 -8.28 14.73 19.09
C LYS A 61 -8.41 13.25 18.75
N GLU A 62 -8.81 12.42 19.71
CA GLU A 62 -8.96 10.98 19.49
C GLU A 62 -10.19 10.64 18.64
N GLU A 63 -11.29 11.37 18.86
CA GLU A 63 -12.51 11.20 18.07
C GLU A 63 -12.28 11.61 16.61
N GLU A 64 -11.58 12.72 16.38
CA GLU A 64 -11.21 13.19 15.06
C GLU A 64 -10.24 12.25 14.36
N ARG A 65 -9.27 11.68 15.09
CA ARG A 65 -8.37 10.64 14.58
C ARG A 65 -9.15 9.43 14.09
N ARG A 66 -10.11 8.93 14.89
CA ARG A 66 -10.98 7.81 14.51
C ARG A 66 -11.83 8.13 13.28
N GLU A 67 -12.40 9.33 13.20
CA GLU A 67 -13.14 9.79 12.03
C GLU A 67 -12.24 9.84 10.77
N THR A 68 -11.01 10.34 10.90
CA THR A 68 -10.02 10.35 9.81
C THR A 68 -9.70 8.93 9.32
N LEU A 69 -9.51 7.97 10.23
CA LEU A 69 -9.26 6.57 9.86
C LEU A 69 -10.47 5.93 9.15
N ASN A 70 -11.69 6.19 9.62
CA ASN A 70 -12.92 5.70 8.98
C ASN A 70 -13.07 6.25 7.56
N ARG A 71 -12.90 7.58 7.38
CA ARG A 71 -12.93 8.21 6.06
C ARG A 71 -11.86 7.66 5.13
N TRP A 72 -10.68 7.36 5.68
CA TRP A 72 -9.60 6.77 4.91
C TRP A 72 -9.96 5.34 4.46
N GLN A 73 -10.50 4.51 5.35
CA GLN A 73 -10.99 3.17 5.01
C GLN A 73 -12.08 3.23 3.92
N ASP A 74 -13.07 4.10 4.05
CA ASP A 74 -14.13 4.29 3.05
C ASP A 74 -13.57 4.69 1.69
N ARG A 75 -12.59 5.61 1.67
CA ARG A 75 -11.90 6.00 0.44
C ARG A 75 -11.13 4.83 -0.15
N TRP A 76 -10.46 4.04 0.69
CA TRP A 76 -9.68 2.89 0.26
C TRP A 76 -10.55 1.81 -0.38
N ASP A 77 -11.68 1.50 0.23
CA ASP A 77 -12.64 0.52 -0.28
C ASP A 77 -13.22 0.91 -1.65
N ARG A 78 -13.37 2.21 -1.90
CA ARG A 78 -13.91 2.75 -3.17
C ARG A 78 -12.84 3.01 -4.23
N ALA A 79 -11.57 3.21 -3.86
CA ALA A 79 -10.51 3.64 -4.77
C ALA A 79 -10.28 2.60 -5.87
N PRO A 80 -10.38 2.86 -7.18
CA PRO A 80 -10.35 1.83 -8.23
C PRO A 80 -8.99 1.12 -8.41
N LYS A 81 -7.91 1.71 -7.90
CA LYS A 81 -6.52 1.22 -8.02
C LYS A 81 -6.06 0.57 -6.71
N GLY A 82 -4.95 -0.17 -6.75
CA GLY A 82 -4.41 -0.83 -5.55
C GLY A 82 -5.19 -2.07 -5.11
N ARG A 83 -6.04 -2.63 -5.98
CA ARG A 83 -6.88 -3.81 -5.69
C ARG A 83 -6.13 -5.02 -5.15
N TRP A 84 -4.87 -5.19 -5.55
CA TRP A 84 -4.02 -6.22 -4.97
C TRP A 84 -3.82 -5.96 -3.46
N THR A 85 -3.33 -4.78 -3.09
CA THR A 85 -3.12 -4.35 -1.69
C THR A 85 -4.40 -4.35 -0.87
N HIS A 86 -5.58 -4.27 -1.49
CA HIS A 86 -6.87 -4.33 -0.79
C HIS A 86 -7.31 -5.77 -0.46
N ARG A 87 -6.70 -6.80 -1.07
CA ARG A 87 -7.19 -8.18 -0.95
C ARG A 87 -7.18 -8.67 0.51
N PRO A 88 -8.26 -9.30 1.01
CA PRO A 88 -8.35 -9.74 2.39
C PRO A 88 -7.24 -10.68 2.88
N LYS A 89 -6.56 -11.41 1.97
CA LYS A 89 -5.48 -12.34 2.33
C LYS A 89 -4.24 -11.67 2.92
N HIS A 90 -4.00 -10.40 2.60
CA HIS A 90 -2.78 -9.68 3.00
C HIS A 90 -2.96 -8.15 3.04
N GLY A 91 -4.10 -7.66 2.61
CA GLY A 91 -4.48 -6.26 2.58
C GLY A 91 -5.02 -5.83 3.93
N PRO A 92 -4.55 -4.71 4.47
CA PRO A 92 -4.80 -4.44 5.87
C PRO A 92 -6.06 -3.59 6.06
N ASN A 93 -6.78 -3.84 7.17
CA ASN A 93 -7.68 -2.83 7.73
C ASN A 93 -6.83 -1.61 8.12
N ILE A 94 -7.26 -0.41 7.73
CA ILE A 94 -6.44 0.79 7.86
C ILE A 94 -6.11 1.10 9.32
N THR A 95 -7.08 0.96 10.23
CA THR A 95 -6.87 1.20 11.66
C THR A 95 -5.87 0.20 12.22
N GLU A 96 -6.07 -1.10 11.98
CA GLU A 96 -5.16 -2.14 12.46
C GLU A 96 -3.75 -1.99 11.87
N TRP A 97 -3.63 -1.57 10.61
CA TRP A 97 -2.35 -1.34 9.94
C TRP A 97 -1.55 -0.20 10.54
N VAL A 98 -2.23 0.89 10.86
CA VAL A 98 -1.59 2.11 11.39
C VAL A 98 -1.21 1.90 12.85
N GLU A 99 -1.99 1.10 13.58
CA GLU A 99 -1.80 0.85 15.01
C GLU A 99 -0.90 -0.34 15.32
N ARG A 100 -0.43 -1.07 14.29
CA ARG A 100 0.51 -2.17 14.49
C ARG A 100 1.78 -1.68 15.17
N GLY A 101 2.13 -2.31 16.28
CA GLY A 101 3.36 -2.01 17.03
C GLY A 101 4.62 -2.68 16.45
N HIS A 102 4.54 -3.31 15.28
CA HIS A 102 5.61 -4.13 14.73
C HIS A 102 5.68 -4.04 13.20
N GLY A 103 6.86 -4.35 12.66
CA GLY A 103 7.08 -4.54 11.23
C GLY A 103 7.22 -3.24 10.45
N GLU A 104 8.46 -2.78 10.31
CA GLU A 104 8.78 -1.81 9.26
C GLU A 104 8.54 -2.43 7.88
N VAL A 105 8.07 -1.63 6.93
CA VAL A 105 7.87 -2.11 5.57
C VAL A 105 9.17 -1.96 4.79
N ASP A 106 9.90 -3.06 4.63
CA ASP A 106 11.09 -3.08 3.80
C ASP A 106 10.78 -3.15 2.30
N TYR A 107 11.83 -3.08 1.48
CA TYR A 107 11.73 -3.14 0.02
C TYR A 107 11.03 -4.41 -0.50
N HIS A 108 11.23 -5.56 0.14
CA HIS A 108 10.68 -6.84 -0.32
C HIS A 108 9.22 -7.00 0.11
N LEU A 109 8.90 -6.60 1.33
CA LEU A 109 7.53 -6.57 1.84
C LEU A 109 6.67 -5.58 1.05
N THR A 110 7.22 -4.42 0.67
CA THR A 110 6.54 -3.48 -0.22
C THR A 110 6.24 -4.10 -1.58
N GLN A 111 7.15 -4.86 -2.16
CA GLN A 111 6.88 -5.54 -3.43
C GLN A 111 5.76 -6.57 -3.32
N LEU A 112 5.74 -7.33 -2.21
CA LEU A 112 4.63 -8.24 -1.91
C LEU A 112 3.32 -7.48 -1.76
N LEU A 113 3.26 -6.47 -0.89
CA LEU A 113 2.01 -5.77 -0.54
C LEU A 113 1.46 -4.92 -1.68
N SER A 114 2.33 -4.33 -2.48
CA SER A 114 1.93 -3.57 -3.67
C SER A 114 1.61 -4.49 -4.85
N GLY A 115 2.19 -5.70 -4.90
CA GLY A 115 2.15 -6.56 -6.08
C GLY A 115 2.94 -5.96 -7.26
N HIS A 116 3.71 -4.91 -7.00
CA HIS A 116 4.62 -4.27 -7.94
C HIS A 116 6.03 -4.72 -7.58
N GLY A 117 6.80 -5.19 -8.57
CA GLY A 117 8.13 -5.72 -8.27
C GLY A 117 8.75 -6.39 -9.47
N TYR A 118 9.68 -7.31 -9.20
CA TYR A 118 10.33 -8.15 -10.20
C TYR A 118 9.53 -9.41 -10.57
N PHE A 119 8.20 -9.36 -10.48
CA PHE A 119 7.34 -10.44 -10.99
C PHE A 119 7.32 -10.40 -12.52
N LYS A 120 7.35 -11.55 -13.20
CA LYS A 120 7.29 -11.58 -14.67
C LYS A 120 6.02 -10.93 -15.23
N SER A 121 4.87 -11.10 -14.57
CA SER A 121 3.61 -10.46 -14.95
C SER A 121 3.70 -8.93 -14.93
N HIS A 122 4.34 -8.36 -13.90
CA HIS A 122 4.56 -6.94 -13.79
C HIS A 122 5.61 -6.46 -14.81
N SER A 123 6.71 -7.20 -14.96
CA SER A 123 7.79 -6.89 -15.91
C SER A 123 7.30 -6.89 -17.35
N GLN A 124 6.40 -7.81 -17.72
CA GLN A 124 5.80 -7.87 -19.06
C GLN A 124 4.93 -6.64 -19.34
N ARG A 125 4.15 -6.15 -18.36
CA ARG A 125 3.36 -4.91 -18.50
C ARG A 125 4.21 -3.67 -18.79
N HIS A 126 5.48 -3.70 -18.39
CA HIS A 126 6.46 -2.64 -18.63
C HIS A 126 7.38 -2.93 -19.83
N ASN A 127 7.04 -3.93 -20.66
CA ASN A 127 7.83 -4.35 -21.82
C ASN A 127 9.28 -4.78 -21.49
N ASN A 128 9.57 -5.15 -20.25
CA ASN A 128 10.89 -5.60 -19.81
C ASN A 128 11.12 -7.11 -20.04
N THR A 129 10.06 -7.86 -20.36
CA THR A 129 10.17 -9.30 -20.62
C THR A 129 9.07 -9.73 -21.59
N LEU A 130 9.33 -10.79 -22.38
CA LEU A 130 8.39 -11.27 -23.40
C LEU A 130 7.28 -12.17 -22.82
N SER A 131 7.52 -12.83 -21.70
CA SER A 131 6.59 -13.79 -21.09
C SER A 131 6.36 -13.52 -19.60
N ALA A 132 5.09 -13.53 -19.19
CA ALA A 132 4.68 -13.46 -17.79
C ALA A 132 4.73 -14.81 -17.05
N LEU A 133 5.12 -15.90 -17.73
CA LEU A 133 5.08 -17.25 -17.16
C LEU A 133 6.18 -17.47 -16.11
N CYS A 134 5.85 -18.24 -15.09
CA CYS A 134 6.80 -18.62 -14.05
C CYS A 134 7.82 -19.64 -14.59
N PRO A 135 9.13 -19.45 -14.34
CA PRO A 135 10.16 -20.40 -14.75
C PRO A 135 9.99 -21.81 -14.15
N ALA A 136 9.44 -21.89 -12.94
CA ALA A 136 9.21 -23.16 -12.23
C ALA A 136 7.78 -23.71 -12.43
N CYS A 137 6.85 -22.90 -12.95
CA CYS A 137 5.47 -23.28 -13.22
C CYS A 137 5.09 -22.83 -14.64
N PRO A 138 5.45 -23.60 -15.68
CA PRO A 138 5.41 -23.13 -17.07
C PRO A 138 4.02 -22.73 -17.57
N ILE A 139 2.95 -23.19 -16.93
CA ILE A 139 1.56 -22.88 -17.30
C ILE A 139 0.94 -21.74 -16.49
N THR A 140 1.67 -21.20 -15.52
CA THR A 140 1.13 -20.22 -14.55
C THR A 140 1.84 -18.89 -14.70
N VAL A 141 1.07 -17.80 -14.62
CA VAL A 141 1.60 -16.44 -14.59
C VAL A 141 2.33 -16.19 -13.26
N GLU A 142 3.54 -15.64 -13.32
CA GLU A 142 4.29 -15.23 -12.14
C GLU A 142 3.81 -13.83 -11.70
N ASP A 143 2.80 -13.82 -10.84
CA ASP A 143 2.39 -12.65 -10.06
C ASP A 143 2.79 -12.82 -8.58
N ALA A 144 2.55 -11.77 -7.79
CA ALA A 144 2.83 -11.80 -6.37
C ALA A 144 2.06 -12.94 -5.66
N GLU A 145 0.82 -13.24 -6.07
CA GLU A 145 0.06 -14.33 -5.45
C GLU A 145 0.71 -15.68 -5.68
N HIS A 146 1.10 -15.95 -6.91
CA HIS A 146 1.77 -17.17 -7.28
C HIS A 146 3.09 -17.28 -6.52
N VAL A 147 3.96 -16.28 -6.63
CA VAL A 147 5.30 -16.29 -6.01
C VAL A 147 5.22 -16.55 -4.50
N PHE A 148 4.38 -15.80 -3.79
CA PHE A 148 4.38 -15.84 -2.33
C PHE A 148 3.45 -16.87 -1.70
N PHE A 149 2.45 -17.39 -2.41
CA PHE A 149 1.48 -18.31 -1.77
C PHE A 149 1.36 -19.67 -2.46
N ARG A 150 1.84 -19.83 -3.70
CA ARG A 150 1.57 -21.05 -4.49
C ARG A 150 2.79 -21.66 -5.17
N CYS A 151 3.82 -20.87 -5.45
CA CYS A 151 4.92 -21.29 -6.30
C CYS A 151 5.72 -22.39 -5.61
N PRO A 152 5.88 -23.59 -6.21
CA PRO A 152 6.67 -24.68 -5.65
C PRO A 152 8.14 -24.28 -5.42
N ARG A 153 8.67 -23.34 -6.22
CA ARG A 153 10.04 -22.82 -6.07
C ARG A 153 10.34 -22.31 -4.67
N PHE A 154 9.33 -21.75 -3.98
CA PHE A 154 9.48 -21.15 -2.66
C PHE A 154 8.73 -21.95 -1.57
N HIS A 155 8.54 -23.25 -1.79
CA HIS A 155 7.78 -24.08 -0.85
C HIS A 155 8.47 -24.17 0.51
N GLU A 156 9.76 -24.51 0.51
CA GLU A 156 10.54 -24.73 1.73
C GLU A 156 10.66 -23.45 2.57
N GLU A 157 10.88 -22.29 1.93
CA GLU A 157 10.96 -21.02 2.63
C GLU A 157 9.62 -20.61 3.27
N ARG A 158 8.49 -20.92 2.61
CA ARG A 158 7.17 -20.67 3.18
C ARG A 158 6.88 -21.59 4.36
N GLU A 159 7.22 -22.87 4.27
CA GLU A 159 7.05 -23.79 5.39
C GLU A 159 7.87 -23.35 6.59
N ARG A 160 9.13 -22.92 6.38
CA ARG A 160 9.95 -22.36 7.46
C ARG A 160 9.31 -21.14 8.10
N LEU A 161 8.86 -20.18 7.28
CA LEU A 161 8.19 -18.97 7.79
C LEU A 161 6.89 -19.30 8.57
N GLN A 162 6.17 -20.34 8.18
CA GLN A 162 4.96 -20.78 8.90
C GLN A 162 5.27 -21.47 10.24
N GLN A 163 6.46 -22.06 10.39
CA GLN A 163 6.90 -22.67 11.64
C GLN A 163 7.45 -21.64 12.63
N ASP A 164 7.95 -20.51 12.14
CA ASP A 164 8.49 -19.41 12.94
C ASP A 164 7.42 -18.40 13.42
N LEU A 165 6.14 -18.58 13.01
CA LEU A 165 4.97 -17.77 13.39
C LEU A 165 4.21 -18.39 14.57
#